data_AF-A0A183PB60-F1
#
_entry.id   AF-A0A183PB60-F1
#
_cell.length_a   1.000
_cell.length_b   1.000
_cell.length_c   1.000
_cell.angle_alpha   90.00
_cell.angle_beta   90.00
_cell.angle_gamma   90.00
#
_symmetry.space_group_name_H-M   'P 1'
#
loop_
_entity.id
_entity.type
_entity.pdbx_description
1 polymer ?
#
loop_
_entity_poly.entity_id
_entity_poly.type
_entity_poly.pdbx_seq_one_letter_code
_entity_poly.pdbx_strand_id
1 'polypeptide(L)'
;MQRKATRVAAASASVGLNIYKGKSKIIKYNTENTKLTTLDEEAVEQVESFTYLGSITDERGGSDVDIKARIGKAKDAEEEEEEEEEEGEEEGEEENN
;
A
#
# COMPACT_ATOMS: atom_id res chain seq x y z
N MET A 1 11.27 19.35 1.28
CA MET A 1 11.14 18.00 0.69
C MET A 1 12.33 17.09 1.01
N GLN A 2 13.58 17.53 0.78
CA GLN A 2 14.79 16.71 1.02
C GLN A 2 14.82 15.93 2.34
N ARG A 3 14.61 16.58 3.50
CA ARG A 3 14.66 15.88 4.80
C ARG A 3 13.68 14.70 4.93
N LYS A 4 12.47 14.80 4.36
CA LYS A 4 11.48 13.72 4.41
C LYS A 4 11.90 12.55 3.50
N ALA A 5 12.42 12.86 2.31
CA ALA A 5 12.95 11.87 1.38
C ALA A 5 14.13 11.09 1.99
N THR A 6 15.07 11.78 2.64
CA THR A 6 16.20 11.13 3.34
C THR A 6 15.72 10.20 4.44
N ARG A 7 14.70 10.60 5.21
CA ARG A 7 14.13 9.74 6.26
C ARG A 7 13.46 8.49 5.66
N VAL A 8 12.72 8.64 4.58
CA VAL A 8 12.07 7.51 3.88
C VAL A 8 13.11 6.58 3.27
N ALA A 9 14.19 7.11 2.69
CA ALA A 9 15.30 6.30 2.17
C ALA A 9 15.97 5.47 3.26
N ALA A 10 16.29 6.08 4.40
CA ALA A 10 16.88 5.38 5.54
C ALA A 10 15.95 4.29 6.09
N ALA A 11 14.66 4.59 6.25
CA ALA A 11 13.67 3.63 6.72
C ALA A 11 13.50 2.46 5.73
N SER A 12 13.41 2.75 4.43
CA SER A 12 13.30 1.73 3.37
C SER A 12 14.52 0.81 3.38
N ALA A 13 15.72 1.37 3.47
CA ALA A 13 16.96 0.60 3.57
C ALA A 13 16.97 -0.32 4.81
N SER A 14 16.46 0.14 5.95
CA SER A 14 16.40 -0.68 7.18
C SER A 14 15.50 -1.92 7.06
N VAL A 15 14.51 -1.87 6.16
CA VAL A 15 13.62 -3.01 5.86
C VAL A 15 13.94 -3.70 4.53
N GLY A 16 15.10 -3.39 3.92
CA GLY A 16 15.53 -4.00 2.65
C GLY A 16 14.77 -3.54 1.41
N LEU A 17 13.99 -2.47 1.49
CA LEU A 17 13.25 -1.91 0.37
C LEU A 17 14.11 -0.94 -0.46
N ASN A 18 14.12 -1.15 -1.77
CA ASN A 18 14.81 -0.28 -2.71
C ASN A 18 13.88 0.82 -3.26
N ILE A 19 14.30 2.08 -3.16
CA ILE A 19 13.55 3.21 -3.74
C ILE A 19 13.93 3.34 -5.21
N TYR A 20 13.00 3.00 -6.10
CA TYR A 20 13.19 3.15 -7.53
C TYR A 20 12.86 4.58 -7.98
N LYS A 21 13.89 5.42 -8.12
CA LYS A 21 13.74 6.86 -8.39
C LYS A 21 12.92 7.17 -9.66
N GLY A 22 13.15 6.46 -10.77
CA GLY A 22 12.44 6.68 -12.04
C GLY A 22 10.95 6.30 -12.07
N LYS A 23 10.44 5.59 -11.05
CA LYS A 23 9.00 5.27 -10.87
C LYS A 23 8.42 5.98 -9.65
N SER A 24 9.29 6.61 -8.85
CA SER A 24 8.83 7.39 -7.70
C SER A 24 8.07 8.60 -8.24
N LYS A 25 6.95 8.92 -7.60
CA LYS A 25 6.16 10.12 -7.89
C LYS A 25 5.90 10.84 -6.59
N ILE A 26 5.93 12.16 -6.63
CA ILE A 26 5.71 12.98 -5.44
C ILE A 26 4.28 13.50 -5.49
N ILE A 27 3.44 13.06 -4.55
CA ILE A 27 2.13 13.69 -4.34
C ILE A 27 2.34 15.07 -3.75
N LYS A 28 1.64 16.02 -4.34
CA LYS A 28 1.65 17.42 -3.95
C LYS A 28 0.63 17.68 -2.84
N TYR A 29 0.95 18.57 -1.92
CA TYR A 29 0.02 19.03 -0.88
C TYR A 29 0.16 20.54 -0.74
N ASN A 30 -0.90 21.29 -1.07
CA ASN A 30 -1.01 22.75 -0.86
C ASN A 30 0.03 23.66 -1.55
N THR A 31 0.62 23.30 -2.70
CA THR A 31 1.61 24.15 -3.41
C THR A 31 1.28 24.24 -4.91
N GLU A 32 1.73 25.27 -5.63
CA GLU A 32 1.58 25.43 -7.09
C GLU A 32 2.55 24.51 -7.89
N ASN A 33 2.20 24.17 -9.14
CA ASN A 33 2.87 23.11 -9.91
C ASN A 33 4.28 23.55 -10.33
N THR A 34 5.27 23.20 -9.51
CA THR A 34 6.67 23.30 -9.86
C THR A 34 7.03 22.01 -10.59
N LYS A 35 7.17 22.11 -11.92
CA LYS A 35 7.36 20.99 -12.85
C LYS A 35 8.49 20.02 -12.47
N LEU A 36 9.42 20.43 -11.61
CA LEU A 36 10.60 19.68 -11.25
C LEU A 36 10.83 19.77 -9.73
N THR A 37 10.78 18.63 -9.06
CA THR A 37 11.33 18.46 -7.71
C THR A 37 12.46 17.46 -7.77
N THR A 38 13.58 17.77 -7.12
CA THR A 38 14.74 16.88 -7.08
C THR A 38 14.67 15.94 -5.87
N LEU A 39 14.77 14.64 -6.13
CA LEU A 39 14.94 13.59 -5.14
C LEU A 39 16.35 13.02 -5.33
N ASP A 40 17.25 13.27 -4.38
CA ASP A 40 18.64 12.78 -4.46
C ASP A 40 19.28 13.11 -5.81
N GLU A 41 19.19 14.40 -6.18
CA GLU A 41 19.68 15.02 -7.43
C GLU A 41 18.95 14.62 -8.73
N GLU A 42 18.05 13.62 -8.69
CA GLU A 42 17.25 13.22 -9.85
C GLU A 42 15.90 13.97 -9.88
N ALA A 43 15.49 14.39 -11.07
CA ALA A 43 14.19 15.01 -11.29
C ALA A 43 13.06 13.98 -11.14
N VAL A 44 12.11 14.24 -10.25
CA VAL A 44 10.95 13.37 -10.01
C VAL A 44 9.66 14.12 -10.35
N GLU A 45 8.74 13.41 -11.01
CA GLU A 45 7.43 13.93 -11.41
C GLU A 45 6.56 14.25 -10.17
N GLN A 46 5.98 15.45 -10.15
CA GLN A 46 4.90 15.79 -9.22
C GLN A 46 3.56 15.39 -9.83
N VAL A 47 2.73 14.71 -9.03
CA VAL A 47 1.37 14.30 -9.44
C VAL A 47 0.35 14.68 -8.37
N GLU A 48 -0.90 14.89 -8.79
CA GLU A 48 -2.02 15.17 -7.88
C GLU A 48 -2.57 13.90 -7.23
N SER A 49 -2.51 12.78 -7.95
CA SER A 49 -2.83 11.44 -7.43
C SER A 49 -1.97 10.37 -8.10
N PHE A 50 -1.81 9.22 -7.44
CA PHE A 50 -1.31 8.00 -8.06
C PHE A 50 -2.16 6.80 -7.63
N THR A 51 -2.32 5.86 -8.55
CA THR A 51 -2.96 4.57 -8.25
C THR A 51 -1.87 3.56 -7.93
N TYR A 52 -1.93 2.97 -6.74
CA TYR A 52 -1.06 1.88 -6.35
C TYR A 52 -1.91 0.69 -5.90
N LEU A 53 -1.72 -0.44 -6.58
CA LEU A 53 -2.45 -1.69 -6.33
C LEU A 53 -3.99 -1.56 -6.39
N GLY A 54 -4.54 -0.53 -7.03
CA GLY A 54 -5.99 -0.26 -7.09
C GLY A 54 -6.46 0.82 -6.10
N SER A 55 -5.62 1.20 -5.13
CA SER A 55 -5.90 2.29 -4.20
C SER A 55 -5.46 3.62 -4.81
N ILE A 56 -6.33 4.63 -4.79
CA ILE A 56 -5.97 5.98 -5.22
C ILE A 56 -5.42 6.73 -4.02
N THR A 57 -4.16 7.16 -4.11
CA THR A 57 -3.56 8.07 -3.14
C THR A 57 -3.56 9.46 -3.77
N ASP A 58 -4.24 10.41 -3.14
CA ASP A 58 -4.26 11.81 -3.53
C ASP A 58 -3.68 12.69 -2.40
N GLU A 59 -3.69 14.00 -2.60
CA GLU A 59 -3.23 14.97 -1.60
C GLU A 59 -3.98 14.87 -0.25
N ARG A 60 -5.20 14.31 -0.24
CA ARG A 60 -6.04 14.17 0.96
C ARG A 60 -5.72 12.90 1.73
N GLY A 61 -4.85 12.03 1.22
CA GLY A 61 -4.49 10.77 1.86
C GLY A 61 -5.58 9.71 1.76
N GLY A 62 -6.41 9.75 0.71
CA GLY A 62 -7.56 8.86 0.52
C GLY A 62 -7.27 7.35 0.54
N SER A 63 -5.99 6.93 0.45
CA SER A 63 -5.62 5.51 0.46
C SER A 63 -5.80 4.84 1.83
N ASP A 64 -5.86 5.58 2.94
CA ASP A 64 -6.02 4.97 4.28
C ASP A 64 -7.36 4.20 4.39
N VAL A 65 -8.42 4.76 3.80
CA VAL A 65 -9.75 4.12 3.78
C VAL A 65 -9.72 2.85 2.93
N ASP A 66 -9.10 2.92 1.74
CA ASP A 66 -9.04 1.78 0.82
C ASP A 66 -8.16 0.64 1.37
N ILE A 67 -7.02 0.99 1.97
CA ILE A 67 -6.12 0.01 2.62
C ILE A 67 -6.84 -0.67 3.80
N LYS A 68 -7.55 0.09 4.64
CA LYS A 68 -8.34 -0.49 5.74
C LYS A 68 -9.44 -1.42 5.24
N ALA A 69 -10.15 -1.02 4.18
CA ALA A 69 -11.20 -1.86 3.60
C ALA A 69 -10.64 -3.18 3.05
N ARG A 70 -9.45 -3.17 2.43
CA ARG A 70 -8.80 -4.39 1.92
C ARG A 70 -8.28 -5.28 3.03
N ILE A 71 -7.73 -4.70 4.11
CA ILE A 71 -7.33 -5.47 5.29
C ILE A 71 -8.55 -6.13 5.94
N GLY A 72 -9.69 -5.43 6.03
CA GLY A 72 -10.94 -6.01 6.53
C GLY A 72 -11.36 -7.23 5.71
N LYS A 73 -11.48 -7.06 4.38
CA LYS A 73 -11.85 -8.16 3.47
C LYS A 73 -10.90 -9.35 3.51
N ALA A 74 -9.60 -9.11 3.67
CA ALA A 74 -8.62 -10.19 3.75
C ALA A 74 -8.78 -11.01 5.05
N LYS A 75 -9.19 -10.36 6.14
CA LYS A 75 -9.49 -11.05 7.41
C LYS A 75 -10.80 -11.83 7.33
N ASP A 76 -11.83 -11.21 6.76
CA ASP A 76 -13.12 -11.88 6.59
C ASP A 76 -12.96 -13.15 5.72
N ALA A 77 -12.12 -13.09 4.68
CA ALA A 77 -11.81 -14.25 3.83
C ALA A 77 -10.89 -15.30 4.49
N GLU A 78 -10.07 -14.91 5.47
CA GLU A 78 -9.25 -15.83 6.26
C GLU A 78 -10.13 -16.61 7.25
N GLU A 79 -11.14 -15.95 7.83
CA GLU A 79 -12.12 -16.58 8.73
C GLU A 79 -13.08 -17.51 7.97
N GLU A 80 -13.53 -17.15 6.76
CA GLU A 80 -14.33 -18.06 5.90
C GLU A 80 -13.55 -19.30 5.43
N GLU A 81 -12.22 -19.21 5.21
CA GLU A 81 -11.42 -20.41 4.89
C GLU A 81 -11.24 -21.34 6.11
N GLU A 82 -11.18 -20.81 7.34
CA GLU A 82 -11.13 -21.65 8.56
C GLU A 82 -12.47 -22.33 8.87
N GLU A 83 -13.62 -21.67 8.64
CA GLU A 83 -14.95 -22.29 8.84
C GLU A 83 -15.27 -23.40 7.81
N GLU A 84 -14.83 -23.27 6.55
CA GLU A 84 -14.98 -24.35 5.55
C GLU A 84 -14.04 -25.55 5.81
N GLU A 85 -12.89 -25.34 6.48
CA GLU A 85 -12.02 -26.44 6.92
C GLU A 85 -12.62 -27.20 8.14
N GLU A 86 -13.28 -26.52 9.09
CA GLU A 86 -13.97 -27.17 10.22
C GLU A 86 -15.24 -27.95 9.79
N GLU A 87 -16.07 -27.40 8.90
CA GLU A 87 -17.28 -28.12 8.40
C GLU A 87 -16.91 -29.35 7.55
N GLY A 88 -15.78 -29.33 6.84
CA GLY A 88 -15.28 -30.47 6.08
C GLY A 88 -14.74 -31.63 6.94
N GLU A 89 -14.34 -31.36 8.19
CA GLU A 89 -13.89 -32.40 9.13
C GLU A 89 -15.07 -33.07 9.88
N GLU A 90 -16.14 -32.34 10.21
CA GLU A 90 -17.32 -32.92 10.90
C GLU A 90 -18.14 -33.88 10.00
N GLU A 91 -18.31 -33.59 8.70
CA GLU A 91 -19.03 -34.51 7.78
C GLU A 91 -18.29 -35.83 7.53
N GLY A 92 -16.96 -35.87 7.74
CA GLY A 92 -16.14 -37.08 7.59
C GLY A 92 -16.29 -38.10 8.72
N GLU A 93 -16.81 -37.69 9.89
CA GLU A 93 -16.99 -38.57 11.05
C GLU A 93 -18.38 -39.25 11.10
N GLU A 94 -19.41 -38.70 10.43
CA GLU A 94 -20.77 -39.28 10.44
C GLU A 94 -20.97 -40.47 9.46
N GLU A 95 -20.10 -40.69 8.46
CA GLU A 95 -20.24 -41.79 7.49
C GLU A 95 -19.69 -43.16 7.96
N ASN A 96 -19.14 -43.27 9.18
CA ASN A 96 -18.49 -44.49 9.69
C ASN A 96 -19.24 -45.20 10.84
N ASN A 97 -20.58 -45.29 10.79
CA ASN A 97 -21.36 -46.11 11.74
C ASN A 97 -22.40 -47.01 11.07
#